data_AF-A0A087MJL6-F1
#
_entry.id   AF-A0A087MJL6-F1
#
_cell.length_a   1.000
_cell.length_b   1.000
_cell.length_c   1.000
_cell.angle_alpha   90.00
_cell.angle_beta   90.00
_cell.angle_gamma   90.00
#
_symmetry.space_group_name_H-M   'P 1'
#
loop_
_entity.id
_entity.type
_entity.pdbx_description
1 polymer ?
#
loop_
_entity_poly.entity_id
_entity_poly.type
_entity_poly.pdbx_seq_one_letter_code
_entity_poly.pdbx_strand_id
1 'polypeptide(L)'
;MPTSVSFRAADRTRQGFTLLELLIVLALLAMVTALVVPRMERTYQAIAGSGERDEVHRQLERLPRIARSEGRRIDIAEGDVNALAAHLALPDGWVVTPLEAIRVEANGLCRGSVLRVQGRGASEDVELLAPACGVARAP
;
A
#
# COMPACT_ATOMS: atom_id res chain seq x y z
N MET A 1 72.91 -38.08 -8.62
CA MET A 1 72.39 -37.62 -9.93
C MET A 1 71.04 -36.98 -9.69
N PRO A 2 70.87 -35.66 -9.90
CA PRO A 2 69.61 -34.96 -9.66
C PRO A 2 68.66 -35.14 -10.84
N THR A 3 67.41 -35.54 -10.57
CA THR A 3 66.31 -35.51 -11.53
C THR A 3 65.61 -34.15 -11.44
N SER A 4 65.73 -33.35 -12.49
CA SER A 4 65.07 -32.05 -12.61
C SER A 4 63.56 -32.22 -12.85
N VAL A 5 62.73 -31.63 -11.99
CA VAL A 5 61.30 -31.44 -12.23
C VAL A 5 61.09 -30.12 -12.97
N SER A 6 60.47 -30.19 -14.14
CA SER A 6 60.09 -29.01 -14.92
C SER A 6 58.67 -28.59 -14.52
N PHE A 7 58.53 -27.45 -13.85
CA PHE A 7 57.21 -26.83 -13.63
C PHE A 7 56.81 -26.08 -14.89
N ARG A 8 55.76 -26.54 -15.57
CA ARG A 8 55.06 -25.74 -16.59
C ARG A 8 54.42 -24.56 -15.89
N ALA A 9 54.90 -23.35 -16.16
CA ALA A 9 54.19 -22.14 -15.82
C ALA A 9 52.82 -22.19 -16.52
N ALA A 10 51.75 -22.25 -15.74
CA ALA A 10 50.41 -22.06 -16.26
C ALA A 10 50.36 -20.69 -16.94
N ASP A 11 50.06 -20.70 -18.23
CA ASP A 11 49.90 -19.50 -19.03
C ASP A 11 48.73 -18.70 -18.46
N ARG A 12 49.06 -17.75 -17.59
CA ARG A 12 48.10 -16.88 -16.93
C ARG A 12 47.83 -15.78 -17.94
N THR A 13 46.93 -16.05 -18.88
CA THR A 13 46.32 -15.03 -19.74
C THR A 13 45.77 -13.94 -18.83
N ARG A 14 46.56 -12.87 -18.66
CA ARG A 14 46.12 -11.62 -18.03
C ARG A 14 45.13 -10.98 -19.00
N GLN A 15 43.89 -11.46 -19.00
CA GLN A 15 42.77 -10.77 -19.60
C GLN A 15 42.39 -9.64 -18.64
N GLY A 16 43.10 -8.53 -18.75
CA GLY A 16 42.74 -7.28 -18.10
C GLY A 16 41.68 -6.57 -18.94
N PHE A 17 40.62 -6.09 -18.30
CA PHE A 17 39.65 -5.22 -18.95
C PHE A 17 40.33 -3.93 -19.36
N THR A 18 40.08 -3.47 -20.59
CA THR A 18 40.61 -2.17 -21.03
C THR A 18 39.87 -1.03 -20.31
N LEU A 19 40.51 0.13 -20.17
CA LEU A 19 39.86 1.30 -19.57
C LEU A 19 38.58 1.68 -20.35
N LEU A 20 38.63 1.56 -21.68
CA LEU A 20 37.48 1.80 -22.55
C LEU A 20 36.36 0.78 -22.33
N GLU A 21 36.69 -0.50 -22.15
CA GLU A 21 35.71 -1.56 -21.87
C GLU A 21 34.99 -1.33 -20.53
N LEU A 22 35.72 -0.94 -19.49
CA LEU A 22 35.12 -0.56 -18.20
C LEU A 22 34.21 0.66 -18.33
N LEU A 23 34.60 1.68 -19.10
CA LEU A 23 33.76 2.85 -19.36
C LEU A 23 32.48 2.51 -20.12
N ILE A 24 32.57 1.63 -21.12
CA ILE A 24 31.39 1.16 -21.86
C ILE A 24 30.47 0.37 -20.93
N VAL A 25 30.99 -0.54 -20.12
CA VAL A 25 30.17 -1.32 -19.17
C VAL A 25 29.48 -0.39 -18.17
N LEU A 26 30.19 0.59 -17.61
CA LEU A 26 29.60 1.56 -16.69
C LEU A 26 28.55 2.43 -17.38
N ALA A 27 28.77 2.86 -18.63
CA ALA A 27 27.79 3.61 -19.41
C ALA A 27 26.54 2.77 -19.72
N LEU A 28 26.71 1.50 -20.08
CA LEU A 28 25.59 0.58 -20.31
C LEU A 28 24.82 0.31 -19.01
N LEU A 29 25.51 0.10 -17.89
CA LEU A 29 24.87 -0.05 -16.57
C LEU A 29 24.11 1.23 -16.19
N ALA A 30 24.69 2.41 -16.39
CA ALA A 30 24.02 3.68 -16.13
C ALA A 30 22.74 3.82 -16.97
N MET A 31 22.80 3.47 -18.27
CA MET A 31 21.64 3.50 -19.16
C MET A 31 20.55 2.52 -18.73
N VAL A 32 20.92 1.29 -18.34
CA VAL A 32 19.96 0.29 -17.84
C VAL A 32 19.34 0.72 -16.52
N THR A 33 20.13 1.22 -15.57
CA THR A 33 19.63 1.68 -14.27
C THR A 33 18.64 2.84 -14.41
N ALA A 34 18.89 3.79 -15.31
CA ALA A 34 17.98 4.91 -15.59
C ALA A 34 16.59 4.45 -16.06
N LEU A 35 16.49 3.31 -16.76
CA LEU A 35 15.22 2.73 -17.21
C LEU A 35 14.50 1.94 -16.12
N VAL A 36 15.25 1.31 -15.20
CA VAL A 36 14.69 0.42 -14.16
C VAL A 36 14.14 1.19 -12.95
N VAL A 37 14.85 2.24 -12.49
CA VAL A 37 14.47 3.05 -11.32
C VAL A 37 13.01 3.55 -11.35
N PRO A 38 12.48 4.18 -12.43
CA PRO A 38 11.12 4.71 -12.42
C PRO A 38 10.03 3.63 -12.33
N ARG A 39 10.36 2.37 -12.65
CA ARG A 39 9.39 1.26 -12.57
C ARG A 39 9.25 0.74 -11.15
N MET A 40 10.33 0.77 -10.36
CA MET A 40 10.35 0.30 -8.98
C MET A 40 9.55 1.23 -8.06
N GLU A 41 9.66 2.54 -8.24
CA GLU A 41 8.88 3.55 -7.51
C GLU A 41 7.36 3.35 -7.69
N ARG A 42 6.93 3.09 -8.93
CA ARG A 42 5.50 2.86 -9.23
C ARG A 42 4.97 1.59 -8.56
N THR A 43 5.79 0.55 -8.45
CA THR A 43 5.39 -0.69 -7.77
C THR A 43 5.28 -0.49 -6.25
N TYR A 44 6.22 0.24 -5.63
CA TYR A 44 6.12 0.59 -4.21
C TYR A 44 4.88 1.44 -3.91
N GLN A 45 4.60 2.46 -4.72
CA GLN A 45 3.42 3.30 -4.51
C GLN A 45 2.11 2.53 -4.75
N ALA A 46 2.07 1.60 -5.70
CA ALA A 46 0.91 0.74 -5.92
C ALA A 46 0.65 -0.20 -4.73
N ILE A 47 1.70 -0.81 -4.18
CA ILE A 47 1.59 -1.73 -3.02
C ILE A 47 1.25 -0.95 -1.74
N ALA A 48 1.89 0.19 -1.51
CA ALA A 48 1.59 1.04 -0.36
C ALA A 48 0.16 1.60 -0.42
N GLY A 49 -0.32 1.96 -1.61
CA GLY A 49 -1.69 2.43 -1.83
C GLY A 49 -2.75 1.36 -1.52
N SER A 50 -2.54 0.11 -1.92
CA SER A 50 -3.48 -0.97 -1.58
C SER A 50 -3.49 -1.27 -0.08
N GLY A 51 -2.33 -1.29 0.59
CA GLY A 51 -2.25 -1.55 2.03
C GLY A 51 -2.96 -0.49 2.88
N GLU A 52 -2.81 0.79 2.54
CA GLU A 52 -3.52 1.88 3.22
C GLU A 52 -5.03 1.84 2.98
N ARG A 53 -5.46 1.48 1.76
CA ARG A 53 -6.88 1.28 1.44
C ARG A 53 -7.49 0.17 2.29
N ASP A 54 -6.81 -0.98 2.35
CA ASP A 54 -7.25 -2.13 3.14
C ASP A 54 -7.28 -1.79 4.64
N GLU A 55 -6.37 -0.93 5.12
CA GLU A 55 -6.43 -0.40 6.48
C GLU A 55 -7.71 0.39 6.70
N VAL A 56 -8.03 1.37 5.85
CA VAL A 56 -9.26 2.17 5.96
C VAL A 56 -10.50 1.27 6.00
N HIS A 57 -10.59 0.27 5.12
CA HIS A 57 -11.70 -0.69 5.11
C HIS A 57 -11.78 -1.48 6.43
N ARG A 58 -10.65 -2.00 6.92
CA ARG A 58 -10.58 -2.69 8.23
C ARG A 58 -10.95 -1.78 9.39
N GLN A 59 -10.75 -0.47 9.30
CA GLN A 59 -11.20 0.47 10.34
C GLN A 59 -12.72 0.66 10.33
N LEU A 60 -13.32 0.78 9.15
CA LEU A 60 -14.78 0.87 8.99
C LEU A 60 -15.49 -0.36 9.56
N GLU A 61 -14.95 -1.55 9.31
CA GLU A 61 -15.46 -2.82 9.86
C GLU A 61 -15.34 -2.93 11.39
N ARG A 62 -14.54 -2.04 12.03
CA ARG A 62 -14.43 -1.98 13.50
C ARG A 62 -15.52 -1.13 14.16
N LEU A 63 -16.27 -0.31 13.43
CA LEU A 63 -17.32 0.54 14.00
C LEU A 63 -18.33 -0.24 14.87
N PRO A 64 -18.84 -1.42 14.47
CA PRO A 64 -19.66 -2.28 15.33
C PRO A 64 -19.04 -2.65 16.67
N ARG A 65 -17.72 -2.88 16.69
CA ARG A 65 -16.98 -3.24 17.89
C ARG A 65 -16.87 -2.04 18.82
N ILE A 66 -16.58 -0.86 18.26
CA ILE A 66 -16.49 0.40 19.02
C ILE A 66 -17.83 0.69 19.71
N ALA A 67 -18.94 0.71 18.95
CA ALA A 67 -20.27 0.95 19.49
C ALA A 67 -20.65 -0.01 20.64
N ARG A 68 -20.34 -1.31 20.48
CA ARG A 68 -20.53 -2.33 21.54
C ARG A 68 -19.69 -2.05 22.77
N SER A 69 -18.40 -1.80 22.59
CA SER A 69 -17.46 -1.61 23.71
C SER A 69 -17.76 -0.36 24.53
N GLU A 70 -18.30 0.67 23.89
CA GLU A 70 -18.70 1.92 24.55
C GLU A 70 -20.13 1.89 25.08
N GLY A 71 -20.93 0.87 24.72
CA GLY A 71 -22.35 0.79 25.05
C GLY A 71 -23.19 1.94 24.49
N ARG A 72 -22.72 2.60 23.42
CA ARG A 72 -23.33 3.79 22.82
C ARG A 72 -23.52 3.61 21.34
N ARG A 73 -24.63 4.16 20.82
CA ARG A 73 -24.87 4.22 19.37
C ARG A 73 -23.92 5.20 18.71
N ILE A 74 -23.46 4.87 17.53
CA ILE A 74 -22.77 5.78 16.61
C ILE A 74 -23.82 6.25 15.61
N ASP A 75 -24.00 7.57 15.52
CA ASP A 75 -24.89 8.23 14.58
C ASP A 75 -24.11 9.35 13.90
N ILE A 76 -23.84 9.19 12.61
CA ILE A 76 -23.06 10.12 11.82
C ILE A 76 -23.96 10.60 10.69
N ALA A 77 -24.12 11.92 10.58
CA ALA A 77 -24.92 12.53 9.54
C ALA A 77 -24.23 12.40 8.16
N GLU A 78 -25.05 12.45 7.11
CA GLU A 78 -24.55 12.59 5.74
C GLU A 78 -23.60 13.79 5.63
N GLY A 79 -22.45 13.59 4.98
CA GLY A 79 -21.42 14.61 4.80
C GLY A 79 -20.58 14.94 6.04
N ASP A 80 -20.87 14.37 7.23
CA ASP A 80 -20.10 14.66 8.45
C ASP A 80 -18.80 13.84 8.51
N VAL A 81 -17.81 14.34 7.76
CA VAL A 81 -16.46 13.76 7.67
C VAL A 81 -15.78 13.75 9.05
N ASN A 82 -15.98 14.78 9.87
CA ASN A 82 -15.29 14.93 11.14
C ASN A 82 -15.81 13.95 12.20
N ALA A 83 -17.13 13.76 12.28
CA ALA A 83 -17.71 12.77 13.17
C ALA A 83 -17.25 11.35 12.82
N LEU A 84 -17.16 11.01 11.53
CA LEU A 84 -16.61 9.72 11.12
C LEU A 84 -15.12 9.59 11.41
N ALA A 85 -14.33 10.62 11.08
CA ALA A 85 -12.88 10.64 11.33
C ALA A 85 -12.53 10.53 12.81
N ALA A 86 -13.40 10.99 13.73
CA ALA A 86 -13.19 10.82 15.17
C ALA A 86 -13.15 9.34 15.62
N HIS A 87 -13.70 8.43 14.81
CA HIS A 87 -13.69 6.99 15.07
C HIS A 87 -12.62 6.23 14.27
N LEU A 88 -11.89 6.90 13.39
CA LEU A 88 -10.94 6.30 12.45
C LEU A 88 -9.56 6.95 12.60
N ALA A 89 -8.51 6.15 12.65
CA ALA A 89 -7.13 6.59 12.53
C ALA A 89 -6.70 6.51 11.05
N LEU A 90 -7.22 7.43 10.23
CA LEU A 90 -6.97 7.46 8.79
C LEU A 90 -5.49 7.82 8.49
N PRO A 91 -4.85 7.17 7.49
CA PRO A 91 -3.52 7.58 7.04
C PRO A 91 -3.53 8.98 6.40
N ASP A 92 -2.36 9.60 6.28
CA ASP A 92 -2.23 10.94 5.70
C ASP A 92 -2.78 11.01 4.27
N GLY A 93 -3.61 12.03 4.01
CA GLY A 93 -4.23 12.25 2.70
C GLY A 93 -5.42 11.33 2.39
N TRP A 94 -5.89 10.53 3.36
CA TRP A 94 -7.13 9.78 3.25
C TRP A 94 -8.30 10.54 3.87
N VAL A 95 -9.43 10.54 3.17
CA VAL A 95 -10.68 11.15 3.60
C VAL A 95 -11.81 10.16 3.35
N VAL A 96 -12.70 10.02 4.33
CA VAL A 96 -13.90 9.19 4.21
C VAL A 96 -15.11 10.08 4.42
N THR A 97 -15.96 10.18 3.40
CA THR A 97 -17.14 11.04 3.41
C THR A 97 -18.41 10.18 3.45
N PRO A 98 -19.25 10.30 4.50
CA PRO A 98 -20.56 9.66 4.50
C PRO A 98 -21.41 10.23 3.36
N LEU A 99 -21.83 9.39 2.40
CA LEU A 99 -22.80 9.79 1.37
C LEU A 99 -24.25 9.55 1.86
N GLU A 100 -24.41 8.70 2.87
CA GLU A 100 -25.64 8.48 3.60
C GLU A 100 -25.35 8.50 5.10
N ALA A 101 -26.38 8.70 5.92
CA ALA A 101 -26.23 8.65 7.37
C ALA A 101 -25.79 7.26 7.84
N ILE A 102 -24.72 7.20 8.64
CA ILE A 102 -24.18 5.96 9.18
C ILE A 102 -24.79 5.74 10.56
N ARG A 103 -25.42 4.58 10.75
CA ARG A 103 -25.98 4.18 12.05
C ARG A 103 -25.49 2.83 12.50
N VAL A 104 -24.84 2.82 13.65
CA VAL A 104 -24.43 1.62 14.37
C VAL A 104 -25.04 1.66 15.76
N GLU A 105 -25.91 0.70 16.06
CA GLU A 105 -26.58 0.62 17.36
C GLU A 105 -25.60 0.27 18.49
N ALA A 106 -25.96 0.54 19.75
CA ALA A 106 -25.12 0.24 20.92
C ALA A 106 -24.79 -1.26 21.08
N ASN A 107 -25.59 -2.15 20.49
CA ASN A 107 -25.31 -3.58 20.41
C ASN A 107 -24.44 -3.96 19.19
N GLY A 108 -23.92 -2.97 18.46
CA GLY A 108 -23.07 -3.06 17.27
C GLY A 108 -23.79 -3.50 15.99
N LEU A 109 -25.11 -3.39 15.93
CA LEU A 109 -25.83 -3.66 14.69
C LEU A 109 -25.68 -2.47 13.72
N CYS A 110 -25.10 -2.73 12.56
CA CYS A 110 -24.95 -1.77 11.47
C CYS A 110 -26.23 -1.76 10.62
N ARG A 111 -26.76 -0.58 10.28
CA ARG A 111 -27.91 -0.47 9.36
C ARG A 111 -27.54 -0.41 7.88
N GLY A 112 -26.25 -0.36 7.58
CA GLY A 112 -25.72 -0.14 6.24
C GLY A 112 -25.83 1.32 5.79
N SER A 113 -24.97 1.70 4.86
CA SER A 113 -24.84 3.08 4.36
C SER A 113 -23.82 3.15 3.22
N VAL A 114 -23.94 4.11 2.32
CA VAL A 114 -22.90 4.41 1.32
C VAL A 114 -21.94 5.50 1.82
N LEU A 115 -20.66 5.34 1.51
CA LEU A 115 -19.61 6.32 1.78
C LEU A 115 -18.58 6.38 0.67
N ARG A 116 -17.93 7.54 0.55
CA ARG A 116 -16.88 7.80 -0.42
C ARG A 116 -15.52 7.76 0.28
N VAL A 117 -14.63 6.90 -0.19
CA VAL A 117 -13.24 6.81 0.28
C VAL A 117 -12.34 7.47 -0.76
N GLN A 118 -11.54 8.44 -0.32
CA GLN A 118 -10.60 9.18 -1.15
C GLN A 118 -9.21 9.09 -0.55
N GLY A 119 -8.22 8.75 -1.38
CA GLY A 119 -6.83 8.60 -0.93
C GLY A 119 -5.89 8.39 -2.12
N ARG A 120 -4.70 9.00 -2.05
CA ARG A 120 -3.65 8.88 -3.08
C ARG A 120 -4.14 9.10 -4.53
N GLY A 121 -5.05 10.06 -4.72
CA GLY A 121 -5.59 10.41 -6.04
C GLY A 121 -6.66 9.44 -6.58
N ALA A 122 -7.01 8.40 -5.83
CA ALA A 122 -8.17 7.55 -6.12
C ALA A 122 -9.38 7.98 -5.28
N SER A 123 -10.57 7.83 -5.85
CA SER A 123 -11.86 8.03 -5.18
C SER A 123 -12.75 6.86 -5.53
N GLU A 124 -13.36 6.24 -4.53
CA GLU A 124 -14.31 5.16 -4.72
C GLU A 124 -15.49 5.26 -3.77
N ASP A 125 -16.64 4.82 -4.24
CA ASP A 125 -17.83 4.68 -3.41
C ASP A 125 -17.91 3.23 -2.93
N VAL A 126 -18.15 3.08 -1.64
CA VAL A 126 -18.24 1.78 -0.97
C VAL A 126 -19.50 1.75 -0.12
N GLU A 127 -20.06 0.55 0.00
CA GLU A 127 -21.24 0.27 0.80
C GLU A 127 -20.82 -0.44 2.09
N LEU A 128 -21.31 0.05 3.22
CA LEU A 128 -21.31 -0.70 4.48
C LEU A 128 -22.49 -1.65 4.47
N LEU A 129 -22.21 -2.94 4.55
CA LEU A 129 -23.22 -3.98 4.58
C LEU A 129 -23.70 -4.23 6.01
N ALA A 130 -25.02 -4.21 6.20
CA ALA A 130 -25.63 -4.74 7.40
C ALA A 130 -25.38 -6.27 7.49
N PRO A 131 -25.25 -6.85 8.69
CA PRO A 131 -25.36 -6.22 10.02
C PRO A 131 -24.00 -5.82 10.63
N ALA A 132 -22.88 -6.07 9.95
CA ALA A 132 -21.53 -5.98 10.52
C ALA A 132 -20.65 -4.86 9.94
N CYS A 133 -21.23 -3.93 9.18
CA CYS A 133 -20.52 -2.89 8.43
C CYS A 133 -19.38 -3.47 7.55
N GLY A 134 -19.60 -4.64 6.94
CA GLY A 134 -18.64 -5.20 5.98
C GLY A 134 -18.54 -4.28 4.76
N VAL A 135 -17.33 -4.04 4.25
CA VAL A 135 -17.14 -3.10 3.14
C VAL A 135 -17.27 -3.82 1.79
N ALA A 136 -18.19 -3.36 0.95
CA ALA A 136 -18.32 -3.79 -0.43
C ALA A 136 -18.17 -2.59 -1.38
N ARG A 137 -17.75 -2.84 -2.62
CA ARG A 137 -17.72 -1.77 -3.63
C ARG A 137 -19.15 -1.43 -4.02
N ALA A 138 -19.51 -0.14 -3.99
CA ALA A 138 -20.82 0.30 -4.46
C ALA A 138 -20.95 0.03 -5.97
N PRO A 139 -22.16 -0.32 -6.47
CA PRO A 139 -22.41 -0.59 -7.88
C PRO A 139 -22.27 0.65 -8.78
#